data_AF-A0A3C1ACX2-F1
#
_entry.id   AF-A0A3C1ACX2-F1
#
_cell.length_a   1.000
_cell.length_b   1.000
_cell.length_c   1.000
_cell.angle_alpha   90.00
_cell.angle_beta   90.00
_cell.angle_gamma   90.00
#
_symmetry.space_group_name_H-M   'P 1'
#
loop_
_entity.id
_entity.type
_entity.pdbx_description
1 polymer ?
#
loop_
_entity_poly.entity_id
_entity_poly.type
_entity_poly.pdbx_seq_one_letter_code
_entity_poly.pdbx_strand_id
1 'polypeptide(L)'
;WQMNIENTYARGFKPQSLNKERFGRAGELLSRLELAAQNVLNEHLPLTGKNLGNHCEKPISAPAISEALKKHKSEIIELLTQYPEQWPILREEFTPIKDILVSSTTKTNSKKVS
;
A
#
# COMPACT_ATOMS: atom_id res chain seq x y z
N TRP A 1 -19.34 10.26 -23.10
CA TRP A 1 -19.10 9.30 -22.00
C TRP A 1 -17.76 9.64 -21.37
N GLN A 2 -17.72 10.69 -20.56
CA GLN A 2 -16.54 11.07 -19.78
C GLN A 2 -16.93 10.90 -18.32
N MET A 3 -16.39 9.85 -17.70
CA MET A 3 -16.45 9.68 -16.26
C MET A 3 -15.50 10.71 -15.65
N ASN A 4 -16.08 11.73 -14.99
CA ASN A 4 -15.34 12.64 -14.11
C ASN A 4 -14.86 11.83 -12.89
N ILE A 5 -13.57 11.50 -12.89
CA ILE A 5 -12.88 10.83 -11.77
C ILE A 5 -12.35 11.88 -10.76
N GLU A 6 -12.66 13.16 -10.94
CA GLU A 6 -12.13 14.28 -10.14
C GLU A 6 -12.82 14.48 -8.76
N ASN A 7 -13.40 13.46 -8.12
CA ASN A 7 -13.97 13.70 -6.77
C ASN A 7 -14.16 12.50 -5.83
N THR A 8 -13.80 11.27 -6.20
CA THR A 8 -14.05 10.12 -5.30
C THR A 8 -12.93 9.86 -4.30
N TYR A 9 -11.71 10.32 -4.57
CA TYR A 9 -10.57 10.15 -3.64
C TYR A 9 -10.35 11.36 -2.71
N ALA A 10 -11.04 12.48 -2.97
CA ALA A 10 -11.06 13.67 -2.11
C ALA A 10 -11.95 13.48 -0.85
N ARG A 11 -12.65 12.35 -0.73
CA ARG A 11 -13.55 12.05 0.40
C ARG A 11 -12.78 11.47 1.58
N GLY A 12 -11.99 12.31 2.24
CA GLY A 12 -11.77 12.19 3.68
C GLY A 12 -10.61 11.33 4.18
N PHE A 13 -9.65 10.92 3.34
CA PHE A 13 -8.43 10.32 3.88
C PHE A 13 -7.51 11.43 4.45
N LYS A 14 -7.69 11.71 5.75
CA LYS A 14 -6.69 12.46 6.52
C LYS A 14 -5.43 11.59 6.52
N PRO A 15 -4.24 12.09 6.12
CA PRO A 15 -3.00 11.38 6.37
C PRO A 15 -2.87 11.28 7.89
N GLN A 16 -3.36 10.18 8.45
CA GLN A 16 -3.33 9.95 9.88
C GLN A 16 -1.85 9.99 10.22
N SER A 17 -1.44 10.95 11.06
CA SER A 17 -0.06 11.06 11.54
C SER A 17 0.35 9.70 12.08
N LEU A 18 1.05 8.95 11.24
CA LEU A 18 1.23 7.54 11.44
C LEU A 18 2.30 7.44 12.51
N ASN A 19 1.88 7.14 13.74
CA ASN A 19 2.79 7.01 14.87
C ASN A 19 3.90 6.04 14.49
N LYS A 20 5.09 6.59 14.23
CA LYS A 20 6.29 5.87 13.77
C LYS A 20 6.64 4.68 14.67
N GLU A 21 6.23 4.78 15.94
CA GLU A 21 6.41 3.78 16.98
C GLU A 21 5.44 2.59 16.89
N ARG A 22 4.26 2.75 16.28
CA ARG A 22 3.22 1.69 16.24
C ARG A 22 3.36 0.69 15.10
N PHE A 23 3.89 1.11 13.95
CA PHE A 23 3.87 0.29 12.73
C PHE A 23 5.25 -0.09 12.19
N GLY A 24 6.32 0.38 12.83
CA GLY A 24 7.69 0.04 12.46
C GLY A 24 8.08 0.50 11.05
N ARG A 25 9.10 -0.15 10.48
CA ARG A 25 9.66 0.19 9.15
C ARG A 25 8.70 -0.12 8.02
N ALA A 26 7.88 -1.18 8.18
CA ALA A 26 6.88 -1.59 7.21
C ALA A 26 5.76 -0.55 7.05
N GLY A 27 5.20 -0.06 8.16
CA GLY A 27 4.15 0.96 8.12
C GLY A 27 4.62 2.31 7.60
N GLU A 28 5.87 2.69 7.90
CA GLU A 28 6.48 3.90 7.32
C GLU A 28 6.57 3.77 5.79
N LEU A 29 7.04 2.62 5.29
CA LEU A 29 7.09 2.35 3.85
C LEU A 29 5.70 2.45 3.22
N LEU A 30 4.71 1.77 3.78
CA LEU A 30 3.33 1.79 3.25
C LEU A 30 2.76 3.20 3.22
N SER A 31 2.98 3.99 4.26
CA SER A 31 2.45 5.36 4.34
C SER A 31 3.09 6.29 3.31
N ARG A 32 4.39 6.13 3.06
CA ARG A 32 5.09 6.89 2.01
C ARG A 32 4.63 6.48 0.62
N LEU A 33 4.43 5.18 0.39
CA LEU A 33 3.86 4.68 -0.86
C LEU A 33 2.43 5.18 -1.06
N GLU A 34 1.63 5.25 0.01
CA GLU A 34 0.23 5.69 -0.07
C GLU A 34 0.11 7.18 -0.42
N LEU A 35 0.96 8.02 0.17
CA LEU A 35 1.05 9.43 -0.19
C LEU A 35 1.48 9.61 -1.66
N ALA A 36 2.45 8.82 -2.12
CA ALA A 36 2.88 8.83 -3.52
C ALA A 36 1.76 8.36 -4.46
N ALA A 37 1.05 7.30 -4.09
CA ALA A 37 -0.14 6.79 -4.77
C ALA A 37 -1.20 7.88 -4.93
N GLN A 38 -1.51 8.59 -3.85
CA GLN A 38 -2.44 9.70 -3.87
C GLN A 38 -2.00 10.79 -4.86
N ASN A 39 -0.72 11.18 -4.87
CA ASN A 39 -0.21 12.17 -5.82
C ASN A 39 -0.32 11.69 -7.27
N VAL A 40 0.01 10.42 -7.55
CA VAL A 40 -0.10 9.81 -8.88
C VAL A 40 -1.56 9.79 -9.36
N LEU A 41 -2.51 9.47 -8.47
CA LEU A 41 -3.95 9.53 -8.80
C LEU A 41 -4.43 10.96 -9.06
N ASN A 42 -3.96 11.94 -8.28
CA ASN A 42 -4.26 13.36 -8.53
C ASN A 42 -3.72 13.83 -9.89
N GLU A 43 -2.59 13.28 -10.33
CA GLU A 43 -2.01 13.54 -11.65
C GLU A 43 -2.70 12.75 -12.78
N HIS A 44 -3.77 12.00 -12.47
CA HIS A 44 -4.47 11.09 -13.41
C HIS A 44 -3.55 10.05 -14.06
N LEU A 45 -2.44 9.72 -13.39
CA LEU A 45 -1.47 8.74 -13.87
C LEU A 45 -1.81 7.34 -13.36
N PRO A 46 -1.47 6.29 -14.14
CA PRO A 46 -1.68 4.92 -13.69
C PRO A 46 -0.75 4.59 -12.51
N LEU A 47 -1.31 4.00 -11.47
CA LEU A 47 -0.63 3.66 -10.21
C LEU A 47 0.27 2.43 -10.36
N THR A 48 1.30 2.59 -11.18
CA THR A 48 2.32 1.56 -11.42
C THR A 48 3.48 1.74 -10.45
N GLY A 49 4.19 0.67 -10.11
CA GLY A 49 5.38 0.76 -9.25
C GLY A 49 6.43 1.74 -9.78
N LYS A 50 6.44 2.02 -11.09
CA LYS A 50 7.32 3.02 -11.71
C LYS A 50 6.87 4.45 -11.40
N ASN A 51 5.59 4.77 -11.61
CA ASN A 51 5.05 6.10 -11.35
C ASN A 51 4.98 6.37 -9.84
N LEU A 52 4.47 5.41 -9.07
CA LEU A 52 4.44 5.44 -7.61
C LEU A 52 5.83 5.71 -7.03
N GLY A 53 6.84 5.00 -7.52
CA GLY A 53 8.21 5.15 -7.10
C GLY A 53 8.81 6.52 -7.41
N ASN A 54 8.43 7.12 -8.54
CA ASN A 54 8.89 8.42 -8.96
C ASN A 54 8.25 9.58 -8.18
N HIS A 55 7.01 9.41 -7.72
CA HIS A 55 6.26 10.41 -6.94
C HIS A 55 6.45 10.28 -5.42
N CYS A 56 7.31 9.35 -4.99
CA CYS A 56 7.66 9.20 -3.58
C CYS A 56 8.71 10.24 -3.16
N GLU A 57 8.63 10.74 -1.92
CA GLU A 57 9.57 11.75 -1.38
C GLU A 57 11.04 11.36 -1.57
N LYS A 58 11.34 10.06 -1.44
CA LYS A 58 12.59 9.51 -1.96
C LYS A 58 12.23 8.69 -3.17
N PRO A 59 12.75 8.99 -4.37
CA PRO A 59 12.46 8.19 -5.54
C PRO A 59 12.95 6.76 -5.30
N ILE A 60 12.05 5.79 -5.36
CA ILE A 60 12.37 4.37 -5.22
C ILE A 60 12.01 3.70 -6.54
N SER A 61 12.96 2.99 -7.14
CA SER A 61 12.68 2.22 -8.36
C SER A 61 11.62 1.15 -8.10
N ALA A 62 10.75 0.89 -9.09
CA ALA A 62 9.77 -0.21 -9.06
C ALA A 62 10.32 -1.56 -8.52
N PRO A 63 11.53 -2.03 -8.93
CA PRO A 63 12.13 -3.24 -8.36
C PRO A 63 12.46 -3.09 -6.86
N ALA A 64 12.99 -1.95 -6.43
CA ALA A 64 13.33 -1.70 -5.03
C ALA A 64 12.08 -1.63 -4.14
N ILE A 65 10.95 -1.11 -4.66
CA ILE A 65 9.65 -1.20 -3.98
C ILE A 65 9.27 -2.66 -3.80
N SER A 66 9.31 -3.45 -4.88
CA SER A 66 8.96 -4.87 -4.85
C SER A 66 9.85 -5.66 -3.88
N GLU A 67 11.15 -5.35 -3.82
CA GLU A 67 12.07 -5.93 -2.86
C GLU A 67 11.77 -5.53 -1.42
N ALA A 68 11.49 -4.24 -1.16
CA ALA A 68 11.12 -3.77 0.17
C ALA A 68 9.83 -4.41 0.66
N LEU A 69 8.82 -4.54 -0.22
CA LEU A 69 7.59 -5.26 0.06
C LEU A 69 7.84 -6.73 0.35
N LYS A 70 8.69 -7.41 -0.43
CA LYS A 70 9.06 -8.82 -0.20
C LYS A 70 9.81 -9.00 1.12
N LYS A 71 10.71 -8.08 1.45
CA LYS A 71 11.52 -8.10 2.68
C LYS A 71 10.65 -7.94 3.93
N HIS A 72 9.70 -7.01 3.89
CA HIS A 72 8.77 -6.73 5.00
C HIS A 72 7.39 -7.37 4.80
N LYS A 73 7.27 -8.38 3.92
CA LYS A 73 5.96 -8.91 3.50
C LYS A 73 5.10 -9.35 4.67
N SER A 74 5.70 -10.02 5.67
CA SER A 74 4.98 -10.57 6.81
C SER A 74 4.36 -9.45 7.65
N GLU A 75 5.16 -8.44 8.03
CA GLU A 75 4.67 -7.25 8.73
C GLU A 75 3.61 -6.53 7.91
N ILE A 76 3.84 -6.34 6.60
CA ILE A 76 2.90 -5.64 5.72
C ILE A 76 1.56 -6.39 5.64
N ILE A 77 1.57 -7.71 5.51
CA ILE A 77 0.35 -8.53 5.51
C ILE A 77 -0.38 -8.36 6.84
N GLU A 78 0.33 -8.47 7.97
CA GLU A 78 -0.26 -8.32 9.30
C GLU A 78 -0.89 -6.93 9.47
N LEU A 79 -0.20 -5.88 9.03
CA LEU A 79 -0.69 -4.51 9.08
C LEU A 79 -1.91 -4.29 8.18
N LEU A 80 -1.88 -4.79 6.94
CA LEU A 80 -3.01 -4.69 6.01
C LEU A 80 -4.21 -5.52 6.45
N THR A 81 -3.98 -6.60 7.19
CA THR A 81 -5.04 -7.45 7.76
C THR A 81 -5.65 -6.81 9.00
N GLN A 82 -4.81 -6.26 9.89
CA GLN A 82 -5.25 -5.58 11.11
C GLN A 82 -5.91 -4.22 10.83
N TYR A 83 -5.42 -3.50 9.81
CA TYR A 83 -5.84 -2.15 9.48
C TYR A 83 -6.20 -2.02 7.99
N PRO A 84 -7.31 -2.66 7.55
CA PRO A 84 -7.75 -2.62 6.16
C PRO A 84 -8.14 -1.21 5.69
N GLU A 85 -8.44 -0.31 6.63
CA GLU A 85 -8.85 1.08 6.37
C GLU A 85 -7.68 2.06 6.22
N GLN A 86 -6.45 1.67 6.60
CA GLN A 86 -5.28 2.58 6.57
C GLN A 86 -4.63 2.73 5.19
N TRP A 87 -4.71 1.71 4.33
CA TRP A 87 -4.09 1.77 3.00
C TRP A 87 -5.04 1.33 1.88
N PRO A 88 -6.18 2.03 1.70
CA PRO A 88 -7.19 1.63 0.72
C PRO A 88 -6.67 1.73 -0.73
N ILE A 89 -5.91 2.77 -1.08
CA ILE A 89 -5.49 2.97 -2.47
C ILE A 89 -4.42 1.93 -2.84
N LEU A 90 -3.45 1.63 -1.96
CA LEU A 90 -2.53 0.51 -2.21
C LEU A 90 -3.28 -0.82 -2.35
N ARG A 91 -4.36 -1.03 -1.61
CA ARG A 91 -5.12 -2.28 -1.71
C ARG A 91 -5.94 -2.38 -2.99
N GLU A 92 -6.50 -1.26 -3.45
CA GLU A 92 -7.37 -1.19 -4.62
C GLU A 92 -6.60 -1.03 -5.93
N GLU A 93 -5.50 -0.29 -5.94
CA GLU A 93 -4.78 0.07 -7.17
C GLU A 93 -3.46 -0.68 -7.31
N PHE A 94 -2.83 -1.10 -6.20
CA PHE A 94 -1.48 -1.66 -6.26
C PHE A 94 -1.47 -3.19 -6.32
N THR A 95 -1.30 -3.70 -7.54
CA THR A 95 -1.25 -5.14 -7.88
C THR A 95 -0.36 -6.00 -6.98
N PRO A 96 0.90 -5.64 -6.64
CA PRO A 96 1.76 -6.51 -5.85
C PRO A 96 1.25 -6.70 -4.41
N ILE A 97 0.53 -5.73 -3.84
CA ILE A 97 -0.09 -5.90 -2.51
C ILE A 97 -1.26 -6.88 -2.60
N LYS A 98 -2.09 -6.79 -3.64
CA LYS A 98 -3.16 -7.76 -3.90
C LYS A 98 -2.60 -9.18 -4.03
N ASP A 99 -1.54 -9.34 -4.81
CA ASP A 99 -0.89 -10.64 -5.01
C ASP A 99 -0.34 -11.22 -3.70
N ILE A 100 0.33 -10.39 -2.88
CA ILE A 100 0.84 -10.78 -1.56
C ILE A 100 -0.29 -11.20 -0.62
N LEU A 101 -1.40 -10.47 -0.59
CA LEU A 101 -2.58 -10.81 0.22
C LEU A 101 -3.25 -12.10 -0.24
N VAL A 102 -3.39 -12.32 -1.55
CA VAL A 102 -3.92 -13.58 -2.09
C VAL A 102 -3.00 -14.73 -1.72
N SER A 103 -1.69 -14.56 -1.89
CA SER A 103 -0.69 -15.59 -1.57
C SER A 103 -0.66 -15.95 -0.07
N SER A 104 -0.88 -14.98 0.83
CA SER A 104 -0.85 -15.23 2.28
C SER A 104 -2.06 -16.03 2.80
N THR A 105 -3.24 -15.86 2.21
CA THR A 105 -4.46 -16.60 2.61
C THR A 105 -4.38 -18.11 2.42
N THR A 106 -3.41 -18.60 1.64
CA THR A 106 -3.21 -20.04 1.41
C THR A 106 -2.34 -20.72 2.48
N LYS A 107 -1.77 -19.96 3.43
CA LYS A 107 -0.89 -20.47 4.50
C LYS A 107 -1.41 -20.15 5.90
N THR A 108 -2.61 -20.58 6.26
CA THR A 108 -3.03 -20.65 7.68
C THR A 108 -4.20 -21.62 7.88
N ASN A 109 -3.88 -22.91 7.85
CA ASN A 109 -4.67 -23.91 8.59
C ASN A 109 -3.77 -25.04 9.06
N SER A 110 -2.89 -24.75 10.04
CA SER A 110 -2.15 -25.77 10.82
C SER A 110 -1.43 -25.11 12.00
N LYS A 111 -2.16 -24.54 12.95
CA LYS A 111 -1.71 -24.51 14.35
C LYS A 111 -2.76 -25.22 15.19
N LYS A 112 -2.47 -26.50 15.31
CA LYS A 112 -3.06 -27.56 16.12
C LYS A 112 -3.33 -27.06 17.55
N VAL A 113 -4.60 -27.13 17.95
CA VAL A 113 -5.01 -27.27 19.35
C VAL A 113 -4.44 -28.58 19.88
N SER A 114 -3.71 -28.55 20.99
CA SER A 114 -3.40 -29.68 21.88
C SER A 114 -2.98 -29.13 23.23
#